data_AF-A0A5K1B648-F1
#
_entry.id   AF-A0A5K1B648-F1
#
_cell.length_a   1.000
_cell.length_b   1.000
_cell.length_c   1.000
_cell.angle_alpha   90.00
_cell.angle_beta   90.00
_cell.angle_gamma   90.00
#
_symmetry.space_group_name_H-M   'P 1'
#
loop_
_entity.id
_entity.type
_entity.pdbx_description
1 polymer ?
#
loop_
_entity_poly.entity_id
_entity_poly.type
_entity_poly.pdbx_seq_one_letter_code
_entity_poly.pdbx_strand_id
1 'polypeptide(L)' 'VSNVIFLDAPTGTGFSYSNTKEDYLTGDFKASNDNYMFLVK' A
#
# COMPACT_ATOMS: atom_id res chain seq x y z
N VAL A 1 24.15 8.40 9.50
CA VAL A 1 22.76 8.54 9.98
C VAL A 1 21.86 8.27 8.79
N SER A 2 20.78 7.50 8.98
CA SER A 2 19.84 7.11 7.91
C SER A 2 18.40 7.34 8.36
N ASN A 3 17.50 7.54 7.41
CA ASN A 3 16.05 7.65 7.66
C ASN A 3 15.36 6.35 7.24
N VAL A 4 14.34 5.95 7.99
CA VAL A 4 13.56 4.73 7.74
C VAL A 4 12.09 5.09 7.67
N ILE A 5 11.35 4.45 6.74
CA ILE A 5 9.91 4.62 6.56
C ILE A 5 9.28 3.22 6.63
N PHE A 6 8.22 3.09 7.43
CA PHE A 6 7.43 1.87 7.53
C PHE A 6 6.11 2.05 6.78
N LEU A 7 5.71 1.04 6.02
CA LEU A 7 4.52 1.05 5.19
C LEU A 7 3.66 -0.17 5.52
N ASP A 8 2.43 0.07 5.97
CA ASP A 8 1.41 -0.97 6.08
C ASP A 8 0.80 -1.19 4.68
N ALA A 9 1.05 -2.35 4.07
CA ALA A 9 0.53 -2.71 2.76
C ALA A 9 0.15 -4.20 2.71
N PRO A 10 -0.76 -4.62 1.81
CA PRO A 10 -1.57 -3.79 0.91
C PRO A 10 -2.74 -3.11 1.63
N THR A 11 -3.64 -2.46 0.88
CA THR A 11 -4.87 -1.84 1.39
C THR A 11 -5.63 -2.79 2.32
N GLY A 12 -5.98 -2.32 3.51
CA GLY A 12 -6.65 -3.09 4.55
C GLY A 12 -5.72 -3.63 5.65
N THR A 13 -4.40 -3.50 5.50
CA THR A 13 -3.42 -3.83 6.55
C THR A 13 -3.23 -2.65 7.50
N GLY A 14 -3.30 -2.91 8.81
CA GLY A 14 -2.96 -1.92 9.83
C GLY A 14 -3.79 -0.63 9.72
N PHE A 15 -3.12 0.50 9.48
CA PHE A 15 -3.78 1.80 9.28
C PHE A 15 -4.07 2.14 7.81
N SER A 16 -3.65 1.32 6.86
CA SER A 16 -3.92 1.55 5.43
C SER A 16 -5.32 1.07 5.07
N TYR A 17 -6.15 1.95 4.53
CA TYR A 17 -7.54 1.65 4.13
C TYR A 17 -7.92 2.35 2.82
N SER A 18 -8.99 1.86 2.18
CA SER A 18 -9.65 2.53 1.06
C SER A 18 -11.14 2.69 1.33
N ASN A 19 -11.73 3.72 0.74
CA ASN A 19 -13.19 3.92 0.71
C ASN A 19 -13.87 3.07 -0.38
N THR A 20 -13.09 2.54 -1.32
CA THR A 20 -13.56 1.70 -2.43
C THR A 20 -13.42 0.24 -2.05
N LYS A 21 -14.52 -0.53 -2.12
CA LYS A 21 -14.51 -1.94 -1.67
C LYS A 21 -13.65 -2.81 -2.57
N GLU A 22 -13.57 -2.49 -3.86
CA GLU A 22 -12.79 -3.20 -4.86
C GLU A 22 -11.29 -3.13 -4.59
N ASP A 23 -10.81 -2.09 -3.89
CA ASP A 23 -9.38 -1.95 -3.57
C ASP A 23 -8.87 -2.98 -2.56
N TYR A 24 -9.77 -3.59 -1.78
CA TYR A 24 -9.47 -4.68 -0.86
C TYR A 24 -9.33 -6.03 -1.56
N LEU A 25 -9.63 -6.11 -2.86
CA LEU A 25 -9.26 -7.25 -3.70
C LEU A 25 -7.77 -7.13 -4.06
N THR A 26 -6.93 -7.59 -3.15
CA THR A 26 -5.48 -7.46 -3.25
C THR A 26 -4.83 -8.70 -3.87
N GLY A 27 -3.69 -8.49 -4.53
CA GLY A 27 -2.79 -9.54 -5.02
C GLY A 27 -1.43 -8.94 -5.39
N ASP A 28 -0.43 -9.78 -5.69
CA ASP A 28 0.97 -9.35 -5.83
C ASP A 28 1.17 -8.20 -6.82
N PHE A 29 0.52 -8.25 -7.98
CA PHE A 29 0.61 -7.19 -9.00
C PHE A 29 0.03 -5.86 -8.50
N LYS A 30 -1.14 -5.88 -7.84
CA LYS A 30 -1.77 -4.68 -7.29
C LYS A 30 -0.94 -4.10 -6.15
N ALA A 31 -0.51 -4.94 -5.21
CA ALA A 31 0.31 -4.52 -4.08
C ALA A 31 1.65 -3.90 -4.54
N SER A 32 2.32 -4.52 -5.50
CA SER A 32 3.57 -3.99 -6.08
C SER A 32 3.36 -2.64 -6.76
N ASN A 33 2.30 -2.53 -7.58
CA ASN A 33 1.95 -1.26 -8.22
C ASN A 33 1.62 -0.18 -7.18
N ASP A 34 0.77 -0.48 -6.20
CA ASP A 34 0.35 0.47 -5.15
C ASP A 34 1.55 0.92 -4.29
N ASN A 35 2.49 0.02 -3.99
CA ASN A 35 3.74 0.34 -3.28
C ASN A 35 4.66 1.26 -4.10
N TYR A 36 4.77 1.00 -5.41
CA TYR A 36 5.50 1.89 -6.32
C TYR A 36 4.84 3.27 -6.37
N MET A 37 3.51 3.31 -6.45
CA MET A 37 2.76 4.56 -6.43
C MET A 37 3.01 5.35 -5.14
N PHE A 38 3.01 4.70 -3.97
CA PHE A 38 3.30 5.34 -2.68
C PHE A 38 4.70 5.99 -2.62
N LEU A 39 5.71 5.38 -3.24
CA LEU A 39 7.08 5.91 -3.20
C LEU A 39 7.30 7.07 -4.20
N VAL A 40 6.58 7.05 -5.32
CA VAL A 40 6.82 7.97 -6.44
C VAL A 40 5.83 9.12 -6.49
N LYS A 41 4.61 8.93 -6.00
CA LYS A 41 3.56 9.97 -5.91
C LYS A 41 3.25 10.29 -4.47
#